data_AF-A0A955IV56-F1
#
_entry.id   AF-A0A955IV56-F1
#
_cell.length_a   1.000
_cell.length_b   1.000
_cell.length_c   1.000
_cell.angle_alpha   90.00
_cell.angle_beta   90.00
_cell.angle_gamma   90.00
#
_symmetry.space_group_name_H-M   'P 1'
#
loop_
_entity.id
_entity.type
_entity.pdbx_description
1 polymer ?
#
loop_
_entity_poly.entity_id
_entity_poly.type
_entity_poly.pdbx_seq_one_letter_code
_entity_poly.pdbx_strand_id
1 'polypeptide(L)'
;GGHPIDLCRYQVANCYMGRAGLINSGGASSGEGDLEDAVQTAVINKRAGGMGLISGRKAFQRPMKDGVSILNAIQDVYLDESVTVA
;
A
#
# COMPACT_ATOMS: atom_id res chain seq x y z
N GLY A 1 -20.90 0.90 2.02
CA GLY A 1 -19.74 0.25 1.39
C GLY A 1 -19.03 -0.58 2.43
N GLY A 2 -18.46 -1.73 2.07
CA GLY A 2 -17.78 -2.65 3.00
C GLY A 2 -16.47 -2.10 3.58
N HIS A 3 -15.88 -2.83 4.54
CA HIS A 3 -14.61 -2.47 5.13
C HIS A 3 -13.47 -2.57 4.09
N PRO A 4 -12.57 -1.58 3.95
CA PRO A 4 -11.56 -1.55 2.88
C PRO A 4 -10.64 -2.78 2.82
N ILE A 5 -10.29 -3.35 3.98
CA ILE A 5 -9.49 -4.58 4.06
C ILE A 5 -10.24 -5.76 3.43
N ASP A 6 -11.54 -5.91 3.70
CA ASP A 6 -12.35 -7.00 3.14
C ASP A 6 -12.53 -6.84 1.63
N LEU A 7 -12.68 -5.60 1.17
CA LEU A 7 -12.73 -5.31 -0.26
C LEU A 7 -11.40 -5.65 -0.96
N CYS A 8 -10.27 -5.34 -0.33
CA CYS A 8 -8.94 -5.66 -0.86
C CYS A 8 -8.66 -7.17 -0.84
N ARG A 9 -9.17 -7.92 0.14
CA ARG A 9 -9.05 -9.39 0.19
C ARG A 9 -9.65 -10.09 -1.02
N TYR A 10 -10.69 -9.54 -1.63
CA TYR A 10 -11.20 -10.11 -2.89
C TYR A 10 -10.16 -10.06 -4.01
N GLN A 11 -9.22 -9.11 -4.01
CA GLN A 11 -8.11 -9.09 -4.95
C GLN A 11 -7.11 -10.21 -4.65
N VAL A 12 -6.79 -10.42 -3.37
CA VAL A 12 -5.93 -11.55 -2.93
C VAL A 12 -6.54 -12.90 -3.31
N ALA A 13 -7.86 -13.04 -3.21
CA ALA A 13 -8.57 -14.25 -3.64
C ALA A 13 -8.35 -14.55 -5.14
N ASN A 14 -8.32 -13.51 -5.98
CA ASN A 14 -8.02 -13.64 -7.41
C ASN A 14 -6.56 -14.02 -7.68
N CYS A 15 -5.66 -13.87 -6.72
CA CYS A 15 -4.27 -14.34 -6.78
C CYS A 15 -4.14 -15.80 -6.32
N TYR A 16 -5.04 -16.68 -6.79
CA TYR A 16 -5.12 -18.09 -6.39
C TYR A 16 -5.22 -18.27 -4.88
N MET A 17 -6.11 -17.52 -4.23
CA MET A 17 -6.25 -17.50 -2.77
C MET A 17 -4.94 -17.14 -2.06
N GLY A 18 -4.18 -16.17 -2.60
CA GLY A 18 -2.91 -15.69 -2.05
C GLY A 18 -1.69 -16.56 -2.36
N ARG A 19 -1.81 -17.61 -3.18
CA ARG A 19 -0.64 -18.41 -3.60
C ARG A 19 0.29 -17.63 -4.53
N ALA A 20 -0.25 -16.70 -5.30
CA ALA A 20 0.55 -15.70 -6.01
C ALA A 20 0.54 -14.41 -5.20
N GLY A 21 1.69 -13.76 -5.05
CA GLY A 21 1.79 -12.52 -4.29
C GLY A 21 1.06 -11.37 -4.96
N LEU A 22 0.16 -10.70 -4.22
CA LEU A 22 -0.50 -9.48 -4.68
C LEU A 22 0.39 -8.28 -4.37
N ILE A 23 0.74 -7.51 -5.41
CA ILE A 23 1.32 -6.17 -5.29
C ILE A 23 0.35 -5.15 -5.89
N ASN A 24 -0.03 -4.15 -5.10
CA ASN A 24 -1.04 -3.17 -5.50
C ASN A 24 -0.44 -1.85 -5.95
N SER A 25 -1.21 -1.04 -6.70
CA SER A 25 -0.80 0.32 -7.05
C SER A 25 -1.10 1.29 -5.91
N GLY A 26 -0.15 2.19 -5.61
CA GLY A 26 -0.31 3.29 -4.65
C GLY A 26 -1.20 4.44 -5.14
N GLY A 27 -1.76 4.34 -6.36
CA GLY A 27 -2.74 5.28 -6.89
C GLY A 27 -2.16 6.52 -7.59
N ALA A 28 -3.02 7.50 -7.86
CA ALA A 28 -2.63 8.79 -8.40
C ALA A 28 -2.07 9.72 -7.31
N SER A 29 -1.29 10.73 -7.71
CA SER A 29 -0.82 11.75 -6.76
C SER A 29 -1.97 12.68 -6.40
N SER A 30 -2.15 12.92 -5.11
CA SER A 30 -3.05 13.92 -4.51
C SER A 30 -2.30 15.18 -4.06
N GLY A 31 -0.97 15.23 -4.26
CA GLY A 31 -0.13 16.36 -3.88
C GLY A 31 0.22 16.32 -2.39
N GLU A 32 -0.37 17.21 -1.60
CA GLU A 32 -0.03 17.32 -0.17
C GLU A 32 -0.39 16.08 0.64
N GLY A 33 -1.46 15.35 0.27
CA GLY A 33 -1.90 14.13 0.97
C GLY A 33 -1.23 12.82 0.53
N ASP A 34 -0.18 12.89 -0.31
CA ASP A 34 0.41 11.70 -0.91
C ASP A 34 1.00 10.73 0.10
N LEU A 35 1.56 11.25 1.20
CA LEU A 35 2.19 10.45 2.25
C LEU A 35 1.13 9.67 3.03
N GLU A 36 0.10 10.35 3.52
CA GLU A 36 -0.99 9.77 4.29
C GLU A 36 -1.73 8.72 3.46
N ASP A 37 -2.06 9.05 2.21
CA ASP A 37 -2.74 8.14 1.32
C ASP A 37 -1.87 6.90 1.00
N ALA A 38 -0.55 7.08 0.84
CA ALA A 38 0.37 5.97 0.56
C ALA A 38 0.47 5.02 1.77
N VAL A 39 0.59 5.56 2.98
CA VAL A 39 0.62 4.78 4.23
C VAL A 39 -0.71 4.06 4.43
N GLN A 40 -1.84 4.75 4.27
CA GLN A 40 -3.17 4.14 4.39
C GLN A 40 -3.35 2.99 3.40
N THR A 41 -2.94 3.18 2.15
CA THR A 41 -3.02 2.14 1.11
C THR A 41 -2.12 0.95 1.43
N ALA A 42 -0.89 1.21 1.90
CA ALA A 42 0.04 0.15 2.32
C ALA A 42 -0.52 -0.66 3.49
N VAL A 43 -1.10 -0.01 4.50
CA VAL A 43 -1.72 -0.67 5.65
C VAL A 43 -2.89 -1.53 5.19
N ILE A 44 -3.81 -1.00 4.39
CA ILE A 44 -4.95 -1.76 3.89
C ILE A 44 -4.47 -2.98 3.09
N ASN A 45 -3.49 -2.81 2.21
CA ASN A 45 -2.96 -3.89 1.38
C ASN A 45 -2.28 -5.00 2.22
N LYS A 46 -1.37 -4.62 3.13
CA LYS A 46 -0.69 -5.58 4.02
C LYS A 46 -1.69 -6.34 4.88
N ARG A 47 -2.63 -5.63 5.52
CA ARG A 47 -3.62 -6.25 6.40
C ARG A 47 -4.60 -7.16 5.63
N ALA A 48 -4.80 -6.93 4.34
CA ALA A 48 -5.58 -7.81 3.48
C ALA A 48 -4.81 -9.07 3.02
N GLY A 49 -3.49 -9.14 3.22
CA GLY A 49 -2.63 -10.23 2.77
C GLY A 49 -1.80 -9.93 1.51
N GLY A 50 -1.77 -8.67 1.06
CA GLY A 50 -0.89 -8.22 -0.02
C GLY A 50 0.57 -8.14 0.43
N MET A 51 1.49 -8.32 -0.51
CA MET A 51 2.94 -8.49 -0.25
C MET A 51 3.78 -7.26 -0.60
N GLY A 52 3.19 -6.23 -1.21
CA GLY A 52 3.91 -5.03 -1.60
C GLY A 52 3.03 -3.97 -2.24
N LEU A 53 3.58 -2.76 -2.38
CA LEU A 53 2.93 -1.63 -3.02
C LEU A 53 3.85 -1.01 -4.06
N ILE A 54 3.32 -0.75 -5.25
CA ILE A 54 3.99 -0.05 -6.34
C ILE A 54 3.70 1.45 -6.18
N SER A 55 4.74 2.26 -5.94
CA SER A 55 4.61 3.72 -5.86
C SER A 55 5.38 4.39 -7.00
N GLY A 56 4.64 5.05 -7.88
CA GLY A 56 5.18 5.78 -9.03
C GLY A 56 5.00 7.29 -8.84
N ARG A 57 3.90 7.83 -9.35
CA ARG A 57 3.61 9.28 -9.34
C ARG A 57 3.79 9.93 -7.97
N LYS A 58 3.27 9.32 -6.90
CA LYS A 58 3.40 9.82 -5.52
C LYS A 58 4.83 10.03 -5.07
N ALA A 59 5.73 9.10 -5.42
CA ALA A 59 7.14 9.20 -5.05
C ALA A 59 7.94 10.08 -6.02
N PHE A 60 7.69 9.97 -7.33
CA PHE A 60 8.58 10.55 -8.35
C PHE A 60 8.12 11.92 -8.89
N GLN A 61 6.92 12.40 -8.54
CA GLN A 61 6.44 13.77 -8.90
C GLN A 61 6.57 14.78 -7.75
N ARG A 62 7.26 14.42 -6.68
CA ARG A 62 7.53 15.27 -5.51
C ARG A 62 9.02 15.65 -5.46
N PRO A 63 9.40 16.70 -4.70
CA PRO A 63 10.81 16.93 -4.39
C PRO A 63 11.46 15.66 -3.86
N MET A 64 12.72 15.41 -4.22
CA MET A 64 13.38 14.12 -3.99
C MET A 64 13.31 13.64 -2.53
N LYS A 65 13.48 14.57 -1.56
CA LYS A 65 13.37 14.26 -0.14
C LYS A 65 11.99 13.73 0.25
N ASP A 66 10.93 14.31 -0.31
CA ASP A 66 9.54 13.94 -0.05
C ASP A 66 9.20 12.61 -0.75
N GLY A 67 9.72 12.40 -1.96
CA GLY A 67 9.60 11.13 -2.66
C GLY A 67 10.22 9.97 -1.89
N VAL A 68 11.41 10.18 -1.34
CA VAL A 68 12.12 9.20 -0.49
C VAL A 68 11.34 8.93 0.79
N SER A 69 10.78 9.95 1.45
CA SER A 69 10.02 9.73 2.69
C SER A 69 8.76 8.92 2.44
N ILE A 70 8.07 9.11 1.31
CA ILE A 70 6.92 8.29 0.90
C ILE A 70 7.32 6.82 0.71
N LEU A 71 8.43 6.55 0.03
CA LEU A 71 8.90 5.18 -0.19
C LEU A 71 9.30 4.50 1.12
N ASN A 72 10.03 5.19 1.98
CA ASN A 72 10.42 4.67 3.29
C ASN A 72 9.19 4.40 4.17
N ALA A 73 8.22 5.30 4.21
CA ALA A 73 7.00 5.11 5.01
C ALA A 73 6.19 3.88 4.55
N ILE A 74 6.12 3.61 3.24
CA ILE A 74 5.53 2.36 2.72
C ILE A 74 6.33 1.15 3.21
N GLN A 75 7.66 1.20 3.14
CA GLN A 75 8.53 0.10 3.60
C GLN A 75 8.35 -0.15 5.10
N ASP A 76 8.30 0.90 5.92
CA ASP A 76 8.08 0.83 7.36
C ASP A 76 6.77 0.09 7.68
N VAL A 77 5.69 0.34 6.93
CA VAL A 77 4.44 -0.43 7.08
C VAL A 77 4.64 -1.92 6.84
N TYR A 78 5.43 -2.32 5.83
CA TYR A 78 5.70 -3.74 5.57
C TYR A 78 6.65 -4.38 6.60
N LEU A 79 7.58 -3.60 7.15
CA LEU A 79 8.50 -4.03 8.21
C LEU A 79 7.86 -4.06 9.61
N ASP A 80 6.81 -3.26 9.86
CA ASP A 80 6.13 -3.19 11.15
C ASP A 80 5.33 -4.47 11.47
N GLU A 81 5.82 -5.25 12.43
CA GLU A 81 5.20 -6.51 12.86
C GLU A 81 3.80 -6.33 13.50
N SER A 82 3.48 -5.12 13.99
CA SER A 82 2.17 -4.81 14.56
C SER A 82 1.07 -4.69 13.49
N VAL A 83 1.43 -4.44 12.23
CA VAL A 83 0.50 -4.42 11.10
C VAL A 83 0.33 -5.85 10.60
N THR A 84 -0.48 -6.64 11.31
CA THR A 84 -0.75 -8.04 10.96
C THR A 84 -1.80 -8.16 9.85
N VAL A 85 -1.81 -9.30 9.17
CA VAL A 85 -2.99 -9.73 8.41
C VAL A 85 -4.16 -9.80 9.39
N ALA A 86 -5.28 -9.16 9.05
CA ALA A 86 -6.46 -9.07 9.90
C ALA A 86 -7.32 -10.35 9.82
#